data_AF-A0A0F9H739-F1
#
_entry.id   AF-A0A0F9H739-F1
#
_cell.length_a   1.000
_cell.length_b   1.000
_cell.length_c   1.000
_cell.angle_alpha   90.00
_cell.angle_beta   90.00
_cell.angle_gamma   90.00
#
_symmetry.space_group_name_H-M   'P 1'
#
loop_
_entity.id
_entity.type
_entity.pdbx_description
1 polymer ?
#
loop_
_entity_poly.entity_id
_entity_poly.type
_entity_poly.pdbx_seq_one_letter_code
_entity_poly.pdbx_strand_id
1 'polypeptide(L)' 'MTDGDANQPDPRDGGRGWMYMDVLLDEYARLKDLEPTNPERQRVEATMGRQRERILALERE' A
#
# COMPACT_ATOMS: atom_id res chain seq x y z
N MET A 1 23.53 -11.36 -6.22
CA MET A 1 22.51 -11.65 -5.21
C MET A 1 21.93 -10.30 -4.83
N THR A 2 20.70 -10.02 -5.23
CA THR A 2 20.02 -8.77 -4.91
C THR A 2 19.61 -8.81 -3.44
N ASP A 3 20.26 -7.99 -2.62
CA ASP A 3 19.84 -7.67 -1.25
C ASP A 3 18.57 -6.79 -1.30
N GLY A 4 17.49 -7.36 -1.82
CA GLY A 4 16.17 -6.75 -1.82
C GLY A 4 15.34 -7.34 -0.69
N ASP A 5 14.83 -6.46 0.19
CA ASP A 5 13.53 -6.62 0.83
C ASP A 5 13.35 -7.66 1.96
N ALA A 6 14.33 -7.84 2.85
CA ALA A 6 14.07 -8.53 4.13
C ALA A 6 13.15 -7.74 5.11
N ASN A 7 12.68 -6.54 4.74
CA ASN A 7 11.87 -5.64 5.58
C ASN A 7 10.43 -5.44 5.08
N GLN A 8 10.01 -6.07 3.99
CA GLN A 8 8.63 -5.90 3.53
C GLN A 8 7.68 -6.78 4.37
N PRO A 9 6.59 -6.21 4.93
CA PRO A 9 5.63 -6.97 5.71
C PRO A 9 4.97 -8.06 4.85
N ASP A 10 4.98 -9.32 5.30
CA ASP A 10 4.35 -10.43 4.57
C ASP A 10 2.82 -10.20 4.53
N PRO A 11 2.18 -10.18 3.34
CA PRO A 11 0.74 -10.03 3.21
C PRO A 11 -0.07 -11.16 3.88
N ARG A 12 0.56 -12.30 4.22
CA ARG A 12 -0.07 -13.45 4.88
C ARG A 12 0.04 -13.41 6.40
N ASP A 13 0.84 -12.50 6.97
CA ASP A 13 1.15 -12.48 8.40
C ASP A 13 0.01 -11.96 9.29
N GLY A 14 -1.16 -11.65 8.73
CA GLY A 14 -2.41 -11.37 9.44
C GLY A 14 -2.45 -10.08 10.26
N GLY A 15 -1.32 -9.60 10.79
CA GLY A 15 -1.23 -8.44 11.66
C GLY A 15 -0.87 -7.13 10.97
N ARG A 16 -0.58 -7.12 9.66
CA ARG A 16 -0.08 -5.92 8.94
C ARG A 16 -0.56 -5.78 7.49
N GLY A 17 -1.67 -6.39 7.11
CA GLY A 17 -2.16 -6.37 5.72
C GLY A 17 -2.33 -4.96 5.13
N TRP A 18 -2.64 -3.97 5.97
CA TRP A 18 -2.71 -2.57 5.55
C TRP A 18 -1.33 -1.92 5.33
N MET A 19 -0.27 -2.32 6.04
CA MET A 19 1.09 -1.81 5.80
C MET A 19 1.61 -2.28 4.44
N TYR A 20 1.24 -3.48 4.03
CA TYR A 20 1.56 -3.99 2.69
C TYR A 20 0.87 -3.17 1.58
N MET A 21 -0.33 -2.66 1.82
CA MET A 21 -1.01 -1.78 0.87
C MET A 21 -0.26 -0.46 0.64
N ASP A 22 0.34 0.11 1.67
CA ASP A 22 1.13 1.34 1.55
C ASP A 22 2.41 1.09 0.72
N VAL A 23 3.07 -0.05 0.92
CA VAL A 23 4.23 -0.47 0.11
C VAL A 23 3.85 -0.63 -1.37
N LEU A 24 2.72 -1.31 -1.66
CA LEU A 24 2.25 -1.48 -3.03
C LEU A 24 1.92 -0.16 -3.74
N LEU A 25 1.43 0.84 -3.00
CA LEU A 25 1.15 2.17 -3.54
C LEU A 25 2.43 2.88 -3.98
N ASP A 26 3.45 2.86 -3.13
CA ASP A 26 4.75 3.48 -3.42
C ASP A 26 5.45 2.76 -4.59
N GLU A 27 5.41 1.43 -4.62
CA GLU A 27 5.94 0.65 -5.74
C GLU A 27 5.20 0.93 -7.05
N TYR A 28 3.87 0.99 -7.03
CA TYR A 28 3.06 1.30 -8.21
C TYR A 28 3.39 2.69 -8.76
N ALA A 29 3.47 3.71 -7.89
CA ALA A 29 3.83 5.07 -8.31
C ALA A 29 5.23 5.10 -8.93
N ARG A 30 6.20 4.39 -8.34
CA ARG A 30 7.57 4.29 -8.85
C ARG A 30 7.66 3.58 -10.20
N LEU A 31 6.96 2.45 -10.35
CA LEU A 31 6.96 1.65 -11.60
C LEU A 31 6.31 2.39 -12.76
N LYS A 32 5.38 3.29 -12.46
CA LYS A 32 4.62 4.08 -13.45
C LYS A 32 5.16 5.50 -13.64
N ASP A 33 6.22 5.87 -12.94
CA ASP A 33 6.82 7.21 -12.95
C ASP A 33 5.77 8.31 -12.66
N LEU A 34 4.91 8.07 -11.66
CA LEU A 34 3.82 8.96 -11.30
C LEU A 34 4.23 9.93 -10.19
N GLU A 35 4.37 11.20 -10.57
CA GLU A 35 4.50 12.31 -9.64
C GLU A 35 3.31 12.40 -8.66
N PRO A 36 3.49 12.91 -7.43
CA PRO A 36 2.41 13.06 -6.43
C PRO A 36 1.19 13.86 -6.92
N THR A 37 1.40 14.79 -7.86
CA THR A 37 0.33 15.60 -8.45
C THR A 37 -0.39 14.89 -9.59
N ASN A 38 0.06 13.70 -9.99
CA ASN A 38 -0.55 12.94 -11.07
C ASN A 38 -1.97 12.47 -10.68
N PRO A 39 -2.99 12.74 -11.51
CA PRO A 39 -4.38 12.40 -11.19
C PRO A 39 -4.66 10.89 -11.15
N GLU A 40 -3.86 10.05 -11.80
CA GLU A 40 -3.92 8.59 -11.65
C GLU A 40 -3.49 8.18 -10.25
N ARG A 41 -2.31 8.65 -9.81
CA ARG A 41 -1.79 8.41 -8.45
C ARG A 41 -2.77 8.86 -7.38
N GLN A 42 -3.28 10.08 -7.46
CA GLN A 42 -4.26 10.61 -6.50
C GLN A 42 -5.53 9.76 -6.40
N ARG A 43 -6.04 9.25 -7.53
CA ARG A 43 -7.23 8.37 -7.55
C ARG A 43 -6.96 7.02 -6.89
N VAL A 44 -5.78 6.44 -7.13
CA VAL A 44 -5.38 5.17 -6.53
C VAL A 44 -5.18 5.34 -5.02
N GLU A 45 -4.42 6.35 -4.59
CA GLU A 45 -4.21 6.68 -3.16
C GLU A 45 -5.53 6.91 -2.43
N ALA A 46 -6.45 7.71 -3.01
CA ALA A 46 -7.76 7.95 -2.42
C ALA A 46 -8.61 6.67 -2.28
N THR A 47 -8.49 5.74 -3.24
CA THR A 47 -9.23 4.48 -3.21
C THR A 47 -8.66 3.52 -2.17
N MET A 48 -7.34 3.43 -2.09
CA MET A 48 -6.64 2.58 -1.13
C MET A 48 -6.78 3.11 0.29
N GLY A 49 -6.77 4.42 0.49
CA GLY A 49 -7.07 5.05 1.79
C GLY A 49 -8.43 4.62 2.35
N ARG A 50 -9.49 4.62 1.51
CA ARG A 50 -10.81 4.12 1.92
C ARG A 50 -10.81 2.62 2.26
N GLN A 51 -10.03 1.81 1.55
CA GLN A 51 -9.93 0.38 1.83
C GLN A 51 -9.17 0.13 3.14
N ARG A 52 -8.11 0.90 3.42
CA ARG A 52 -7.39 0.89 4.70
C ARG A 52 -8.32 1.22 5.87
N GLU A 53 -9.13 2.26 5.74
CA GLU A 53 -10.13 2.63 6.75
C GLU A 53 -11.13 1.48 7.01
N ARG A 54 -11.59 0.79 5.97
CA ARG A 54 -12.50 -0.37 6.10
C ARG A 54 -11.84 -1.54 6.83
N ILE A 55 -10.58 -1.86 6.51
CA ILE A 55 -9.84 -2.93 7.18
C ILE A 55 -9.64 -2.59 8.66
N LEU A 56 -9.20 -1.38 8.96
CA LEU A 56 -8.99 -0.92 10.34
C LEU A 56 -10.30 -0.87 11.14
N ALA A 57 -11.45 -0.67 10.48
CA ALA A 57 -12.76 -0.76 11.13
C ALA A 57 -13.11 -2.21 11.49
N LEU A 58 -12.85 -3.16 10.59
CA LEU A 58 -13.09 -4.59 10.82
C LEU A 58 -12.21 -5.18 11.93
N GLU A 59 -10.99 -4.67 12.12
CA GLU A 59 -10.07 -5.12 13.18
C GLU A 59 -10.49 -4.65 14.60
N ARG A 60 -11.44 -3.72 14.72
CA ARG A 60 -11.91 -3.18 16.01
C ARG A 60 -13.17 -3.87 16.54
N GLU A 61 -13.86 -4.65 15.70
CA GLU A 61 -15.05 -5.45 16.04
C GLU A 61 -14.64 -6.81 16.61
#